data_AF-A0A9X9A7A3-F1
#
_entry.id   AF-A0A9X9A7A3-F1
#
_cell.length_a   1.000
_cell.length_b   1.000
_cell.length_c   1.000
_cell.angle_alpha   90.00
_cell.angle_beta   90.00
_cell.angle_gamma   90.00
#
_symmetry.space_group_name_H-M   'P 1'
#
loop_
_entity.id
_entity.type
_entity.pdbx_description
1 polymer ?
#
loop_
_entity_poly.entity_id
_entity_poly.type
_entity_poly.pdbx_seq_one_letter_code
_entity_poly.pdbx_strand_id
1 'polypeptide(L)'
;MKKVFEYVLLTIGSIIVAGSLELILAPNGLVDGGVTAIAIMANKVAGLPLYGVFLGINIPILLFTAKVMGKKFFIRTSYANVVTTLGLIYLKPFPAIT
;
A
#
# COMPACT_ATOMS: atom_id res chain seq x y z
N MET A 1 -3.76 -25.58 6.67
CA MET A 1 -2.82 -24.84 7.55
C MET A 1 -1.90 -23.87 6.80
N LYS A 2 -1.16 -24.28 5.76
CA LYS A 2 -0.23 -23.40 5.00
C LYS A 2 -0.88 -22.12 4.43
N LYS A 3 -2.06 -22.21 3.81
CA LYS A 3 -2.76 -21.03 3.24
C LYS A 3 -3.15 -19.99 4.30
N VAL A 4 -3.67 -20.43 5.45
CA VAL A 4 -4.07 -19.50 6.53
C VAL A 4 -2.86 -18.71 7.02
N PHE A 5 -1.74 -19.40 7.22
CA PHE A 5 -0.48 -18.77 7.62
C PHE A 5 0.03 -17.76 6.57
N GLU A 6 -0.08 -18.06 5.27
CA GLU A 6 0.24 -17.11 4.21
C GLU A 6 -0.60 -15.83 4.27
N TYR A 7 -1.92 -15.94 4.50
CA TYR A 7 -2.79 -14.77 4.59
C TYR A 7 -2.57 -13.95 5.87
N VAL A 8 -2.23 -14.61 6.99
CA VAL A 8 -1.81 -13.92 8.23
C VAL A 8 -0.54 -13.11 7.99
N LEU A 9 0.48 -13.72 7.37
CA LEU A 9 1.72 -13.02 7.01
C LEU A 9 1.47 -11.85 6.05
N LEU A 10 0.62 -12.03 5.04
CA LEU A 10 0.22 -10.93 4.14
C LEU A 10 -0.44 -9.80 4.89
N THR A 11 -1.32 -10.10 5.84
CA THR A 11 -2.03 -9.09 6.63
C THR A 11 -1.06 -8.29 7.50
N ILE A 12 -0.18 -8.99 8.23
CA ILE A 12 0.84 -8.37 9.07
C ILE A 12 1.77 -7.50 8.22
N GLY A 13 2.28 -8.04 7.10
CA GLY A 13 3.13 -7.29 6.19
C GLY A 13 2.46 -6.04 5.63
N SER A 14 1.19 -6.14 5.21
CA SER A 14 0.42 -5.00 4.70
C SER A 14 0.21 -3.90 5.75
N ILE A 15 -0.03 -4.26 7.02
CA ILE A 15 -0.16 -3.29 8.11
C ILE A 15 1.17 -2.61 8.39
N ILE A 16 2.28 -3.36 8.41
CA ILE A 16 3.62 -2.79 8.58
C ILE A 16 3.91 -1.80 7.45
N VAL A 17 3.63 -2.16 6.20
CA VAL A 17 3.81 -1.27 5.04
C VAL A 17 2.97 0.00 5.16
N ALA A 18 1.70 -0.12 5.58
CA ALA A 18 0.85 1.04 5.81
C ALA A 18 1.41 1.98 6.88
N GLY A 19 1.90 1.41 7.99
CA GLY A 19 2.57 2.18 9.05
C GLY A 19 3.84 2.87 8.58
N SER A 20 4.70 2.15 7.85
CA SER A 20 5.90 2.75 7.26
C SER A 20 5.56 3.91 6.32
N LEU A 21 4.54 3.74 5.47
CA LEU A 21 4.12 4.78 4.52
C LEU A 21 3.56 6.03 5.21
N GLU A 22 2.57 5.86 6.08
CA GLU A 22 1.81 6.99 6.63
C GLU A 22 2.55 7.66 7.81
N LEU A 23 3.22 6.90 8.66
CA LEU A 23 3.82 7.43 9.90
C LEU A 23 5.28 7.87 9.73
N ILE A 24 6.00 7.30 8.76
CA ILE A 24 7.45 7.53 8.59
C ILE A 24 7.74 8.17 7.24
N LEU A 25 7.38 7.52 6.13
CA LEU A 25 7.85 7.92 4.80
C LEU A 25 7.20 9.22 4.32
N ALA A 26 5.86 9.29 4.33
CA ALA A 26 5.12 10.46 3.89
C ALA A 26 5.47 11.74 4.67
N PRO A 27 5.42 11.76 6.02
CA PRO A 27 5.70 12.97 6.81
C PRO A 27 7.16 13.40 6.74
N ASN A 28 8.12 12.46 6.68
CA ASN A 28 9.54 12.79 6.57
C ASN A 28 9.99 13.06 5.12
N GLY A 29 9.07 12.95 4.15
CA GLY A 29 9.40 13.11 2.73
C GLY A 29 10.38 12.09 2.18
N LEU A 30 10.49 10.92 2.83
CA LEU A 30 11.34 9.82 2.41
C LEU A 30 10.63 9.05 1.30
N VAL A 31 11.25 9.02 0.13
CA VAL A 31 10.69 8.41 -1.07
C VAL A 31 11.27 7.01 -1.25
N ASP A 32 10.41 6.00 -1.15
CA ASP A 32 10.69 4.65 -1.64
C ASP A 32 10.29 4.51 -3.11
N GLY A 33 10.89 3.60 -3.86
CA GLY A 33 10.67 3.45 -5.31
C GLY A 33 9.29 2.91 -5.70
N GLY A 34 8.91 3.09 -6.97
CA GLY A 34 7.70 2.49 -7.56
C GLY A 34 6.42 3.29 -7.33
N VAL A 35 5.33 2.62 -6.97
CA VAL A 35 3.99 3.24 -6.81
C VAL A 35 3.90 4.11 -5.56
N THR A 36 4.61 3.72 -4.50
CA THR A 36 4.69 4.43 -3.22
C THR A 36 5.36 5.79 -3.39
N ALA A 37 6.44 5.89 -4.18
CA ALA A 37 7.06 7.16 -4.57
C ALA A 37 6.04 8.16 -5.11
N ILE A 38 5.26 7.72 -6.11
CA ILE A 38 4.30 8.58 -6.80
C ILE A 38 3.21 9.03 -5.82
N ALA A 39 2.76 8.14 -4.92
CA ALA A 39 1.77 8.46 -3.91
C ALA A 39 2.27 9.50 -2.90
N ILE A 40 3.52 9.38 -2.43
CA ILE A 40 4.15 10.33 -1.50
C ILE A 40 4.37 11.69 -2.19
N MET A 41 4.90 11.70 -3.42
CA MET A 41 5.11 12.94 -4.17
C MET A 41 3.78 13.65 -4.46
N ALA A 42 2.74 12.92 -4.87
CA ALA A 42 1.42 13.49 -5.11
C ALA A 42 0.78 14.04 -3.83
N ASN A 43 1.00 13.39 -2.68
CA ASN A 43 0.57 13.91 -1.39
C ASN A 43 1.30 15.22 -1.04
N LYS A 44 2.62 15.27 -1.24
CA LYS A 44 3.45 16.44 -0.90
C LYS A 44 3.20 17.64 -1.82
N VAL A 45 2.99 17.41 -3.12
CA VAL A 45 2.84 18.49 -4.12
C VAL A 45 1.39 18.92 -4.30
N ALA A 46 0.46 17.97 -4.32
CA ALA A 46 -0.95 18.23 -4.67
C ALA A 46 -1.92 18.06 -3.47
N GLY A 47 -1.42 17.69 -2.29
CA GLY A 47 -2.26 17.44 -1.12
C GLY A 47 -3.18 16.23 -1.25
N LEU A 48 -2.96 15.38 -2.26
CA LEU A 48 -3.82 14.24 -2.53
C LEU A 48 -3.67 13.16 -1.45
N PRO A 49 -4.76 12.48 -1.06
CA PRO A 49 -4.68 11.40 -0.08
C PRO A 49 -3.80 10.26 -0.58
N LEU A 50 -2.85 9.83 0.26
CA LEU A 50 -1.88 8.78 -0.08
C LEU A 50 -2.57 7.49 -0.54
N TYR A 51 -3.60 7.06 0.20
CA TYR A 51 -4.40 5.87 -0.13
C TYR A 51 -5.07 5.95 -1.50
N GLY A 52 -5.50 7.14 -1.92
CA GLY A 52 -6.20 7.35 -3.19
C GLY A 52 -5.27 7.20 -4.39
N VAL A 53 -4.09 7.82 -4.30
CA VAL A 53 -3.06 7.71 -5.35
C VAL A 53 -2.48 6.29 -5.38
N PHE A 54 -2.20 5.72 -4.21
CA PHE A 54 -1.67 4.36 -4.08
C PHE A 54 -2.58 3.32 -4.73
N LEU A 55 -3.89 3.34 -4.42
CA LEU A 55 -4.86 2.43 -5.05
C LEU A 55 -5.06 2.74 -6.54
N GLY A 56 -5.19 4.02 -6.89
CA GLY A 56 -5.44 4.45 -8.26
C GLY A 56 -4.36 3.97 -9.23
N ILE A 57 -3.10 3.91 -8.77
CA ILE A 57 -1.97 3.39 -9.56
C ILE A 57 -1.81 1.87 -9.40
N ASN A 58 -2.06 1.30 -8.22
CA ASN A 58 -1.95 -0.15 -8.03
C ASN A 58 -2.97 -0.93 -8.85
N ILE A 59 -4.22 -0.48 -8.98
CA ILE A 59 -5.27 -1.19 -9.74
C ILE A 59 -4.89 -1.43 -11.20
N PRO A 60 -4.52 -0.42 -12.01
CA PRO A 60 -4.15 -0.66 -13.41
C PRO A 60 -2.92 -1.56 -13.51
N ILE A 61 -1.87 -1.31 -12.71
CA ILE A 61 -0.67 -2.15 -12.69
C ILE A 61 -1.04 -3.60 -12.36
N LEU A 62 -1.85 -3.81 -11.33
CA LEU A 62 -2.33 -5.12 -10.93
C LEU A 62 -3.08 -5.84 -12.05
N LEU A 63 -3.93 -5.14 -12.81
CA LEU A 63 -4.63 -5.72 -13.96
C LEU A 63 -3.66 -6.14 -15.07
N PHE A 64 -2.63 -5.34 -15.35
CA PHE A 64 -1.59 -5.68 -16.32
C PHE A 64 -0.76 -6.89 -15.84
N THR A 65 -0.27 -6.86 -14.60
CA THR A 65 0.58 -7.92 -14.04
C THR A 65 -0.20 -9.22 -13.83
N ALA A 66 -1.49 -9.14 -13.50
CA ALA A 66 -2.36 -10.31 -13.35
C ALA A 66 -2.53 -11.11 -14.64
N LYS A 67 -2.47 -10.46 -15.81
CA LYS A 67 -2.49 -11.17 -17.11
C LYS A 67 -1.26 -12.05 -17.30
N VAL A 68 -0.12 -11.67 -16.71
CA VAL A 68 1.15 -12.40 -16.84
C VAL A 68 1.33 -13.44 -15.73
N MET A 69 1.03 -13.08 -14.47
CA MET A 69 1.28 -13.94 -13.30
C MET A 69 0.10 -14.86 -12.93
N GLY A 70 -1.06 -14.69 -13.56
CA GLY A 70 -2.24 -15.53 -13.35
C GLY A 70 -3.10 -15.19 -12.13
N LYS A 71 -4.21 -15.92 -11.97
CA LYS A 71 -5.28 -15.61 -11.00
C LYS A 71 -4.84 -15.66 -9.52
N LYS A 72 -3.91 -16.55 -9.16
CA LYS A 72 -3.47 -16.68 -7.75
C LYS A 72 -2.70 -15.44 -7.27
N PHE A 73 -1.91 -14.83 -8.16
CA PHE A 73 -1.22 -13.57 -7.86
C PHE A 73 -2.24 -12.44 -7.69
N PHE A 74 -3.17 -12.31 -8.63
CA PHE A 74 -4.21 -11.28 -8.57
C PHE A 74 -4.96 -11.25 -7.24
N ILE A 75 -5.41 -12.42 -6.75
CA ILE A 75 -6.16 -12.51 -5.49
C ILE A 75 -5.30 -12.10 -4.29
N ARG A 76 -4.06 -12.58 -4.21
CA ARG A 76 -3.16 -12.29 -3.07
C ARG A 76 -2.75 -10.81 -3.05
N THR A 77 -2.44 -10.24 -4.21
CA THR A 77 -2.02 -8.84 -4.34
C THR A 77 -3.20 -7.88 -4.16
N SER A 78 -4.40 -8.24 -4.62
CA SER A 78 -5.63 -7.49 -4.31
C SER A 78 -5.89 -7.46 -2.81
N TYR A 79 -5.80 -8.62 -2.15
CA TYR A 79 -5.98 -8.72 -0.70
C TYR A 79 -4.98 -7.83 0.05
N ALA A 80 -3.69 -7.92 -0.28
CA ALA A 80 -2.66 -7.10 0.34
C ALA A 80 -2.91 -5.60 0.12
N ASN A 81 -3.27 -5.18 -1.09
CA ASN A 81 -3.59 -3.79 -1.41
C ASN A 81 -4.78 -3.25 -0.60
N VAL A 82 -5.84 -4.04 -0.45
CA VAL A 82 -7.01 -3.66 0.35
C VAL A 82 -6.61 -3.49 1.82
N VAL A 83 -5.88 -4.45 2.39
CA VAL A 83 -5.43 -4.35 3.79
C VAL A 83 -4.50 -3.15 3.99
N THR A 84 -3.54 -2.92 3.09
CA THR A 84 -2.64 -1.76 3.17
C THR A 84 -3.45 -0.45 3.10
N THR A 85 -4.42 -0.35 2.19
CA THR A 85 -5.26 0.85 2.07
C THR A 85 -6.07 1.11 3.34
N LEU A 86 -6.69 0.08 3.90
CA LEU A 86 -7.41 0.19 5.17
C LEU A 86 -6.48 0.64 6.30
N GLY A 87 -5.26 0.10 6.33
CA GLY A 87 -4.20 0.53 7.24
C GLY A 87 -3.86 2.02 7.08
N LEU A 88 -3.66 2.49 5.85
CA LEU A 88 -3.37 3.91 5.56
C LEU A 88 -4.50 4.83 6.04
N ILE A 89 -5.76 4.46 5.77
CA ILE A 89 -6.93 5.23 6.22
C ILE A 89 -6.99 5.28 7.74
N TYR A 90 -6.76 4.15 8.41
CA TYR A 90 -6.81 4.04 9.86
C TYR A 90 -5.65 4.77 10.56
N LEU A 91 -4.47 4.81 9.93
CA LEU A 91 -3.27 5.42 10.49
C LEU A 91 -3.15 6.92 10.21
N LYS A 92 -3.87 7.44 9.20
CA LYS A 92 -3.94 8.87 8.86
C LYS A 92 -4.17 9.83 10.04
N PRO A 93 -5.05 9.55 11.03
CA PRO A 93 -5.26 10.45 12.17
C PRO A 93 -4.15 10.40 13.23
N PHE A 94 -3.21 9.46 13.15
CA PHE A 94 -2.13 9.34 14.13
C PHE A 94 -0.98 10.31 13.80
N PRO A 95 -0.33 10.89 14.82
CA PRO A 95 0.81 11.75 14.61
C PRO A 95 1.98 10.96 14.00
N ALA A 96 2.73 11.64 13.13
CA ALA A 96 3.94 11.10 12.52
C ALA A 96 4.95 10.68 13.59
N ILE A 97 5.68 9.60 13.31
CA ILE A 97 6.80 9.15 14.13
C ILE A 97 8.07 9.67 13.46
N THR A 98 8.69 10.67 14.09
CA THR A 98 9.97 11.27 13.67
C THR A 98 11.15 10.55 14.31
#